data_AF-A0A183IQE4-F1
#
_entry.id   AF-A0A183IQE4-F1
#
_cell.length_a   1.000
_cell.length_b   1.000
_cell.length_c   1.000
_cell.angle_alpha   90.00
_cell.angle_beta   90.00
_cell.angle_gamma   90.00
#
_symmetry.space_group_name_H-M   'P 1'
#
loop_
_entity.id
_entity.type
_entity.pdbx_description
1 polymer ?
#
loop_
_entity_poly.entity_id
_entity_poly.type
_entity_poly.pdbx_seq_one_letter_code
_entity_poly.pdbx_strand_id
1 'polypeptide(L)'
;MFIFSPCESAQCHTATTMPEKLKFAIVCSSNMNRSMEAHSFLSKKGFWVRSFGIGNLVKLPGASPDKPNLYDFNTTYADIYKDLVVKDRQLYTQNGILNMLDRNRRIKNKPERFQECREAFDVVICCEERVFDQVFEGIIFLPTFLGIHTA
;
A
#
# COMPACT_ATOMS: atom_id res chain seq x y z
N MET A 1 56.62 10.85 45.70
CA MET A 1 55.17 11.11 45.80
C MET A 1 54.73 11.75 44.49
N PHE A 2 54.23 10.94 43.56
CA PHE A 2 53.41 11.38 42.43
C PHE A 2 52.29 10.36 42.35
N ILE A 3 51.11 10.79 42.78
CA ILE A 3 49.90 10.00 42.81
C ILE A 3 49.33 10.06 41.39
N PHE A 4 49.34 8.93 40.67
CA PHE A 4 48.59 8.82 39.42
C PHE A 4 47.12 8.59 39.77
N SER A 5 46.29 9.60 39.52
CA SER A 5 44.83 9.45 39.48
C SER A 5 44.42 8.55 38.32
N PRO A 6 43.44 7.63 38.47
CA PRO A 6 42.83 6.97 37.34
C PRO A 6 42.00 7.98 36.55
N CYS A 7 42.26 8.06 35.25
CA CYS A 7 41.47 8.79 34.28
C CYS A 7 40.07 8.16 34.18
N GLU A 8 39.07 8.81 34.77
CA GLU A 8 37.66 8.58 34.51
C GLU A 8 37.32 9.27 33.18
N SER A 9 37.21 8.51 32.07
CA SER A 9 36.65 9.05 30.84
C SER A 9 35.88 8.02 30.01
N ALA A 10 34.67 8.45 29.69
CA ALA A 10 33.79 8.00 28.62
C ALA A 10 33.14 6.61 28.78
N GLN A 11 32.06 6.58 29.57
CA GLN A 11 30.92 5.73 29.23
C GLN A 11 30.39 6.17 27.85
N CYS A 12 30.78 5.43 26.81
CA CYS A 12 30.18 5.52 25.50
C CYS A 12 28.76 4.95 25.60
N HIS A 13 27.76 5.81 25.79
CA HIS A 13 26.38 5.45 25.50
C HIS A 13 26.23 5.33 23.99
N THR A 14 26.56 4.17 23.41
CA THR A 14 26.04 3.82 22.09
C THR A 14 24.54 3.58 22.26
N ALA A 15 23.75 4.63 22.07
CA ALA A 15 22.34 4.47 21.76
C ALA A 15 22.26 3.50 20.58
N THR A 16 21.86 2.26 20.85
CA THR A 16 21.51 1.30 19.81
C THR A 16 20.24 1.84 19.16
N THR A 17 20.41 2.70 18.16
CA THR A 17 19.32 3.07 17.26
C THR A 17 18.88 1.77 16.60
N MET A 18 17.71 1.28 17.00
CA MET A 18 17.10 0.15 16.29
C MET A 18 17.05 0.52 14.81
N PRO A 19 17.48 -0.36 13.89
CA PRO A 19 17.48 -0.03 12.47
C PRO A 19 16.08 0.42 12.08
N GLU A 20 15.97 1.60 11.48
CA GLU A 20 14.67 2.12 11.04
C GLU A 20 13.99 1.09 10.14
N LYS A 21 12.73 0.80 10.43
CA LYS A 21 11.98 -0.18 9.64
C LYS A 21 11.74 0.40 8.24
N LEU A 22 12.26 -0.29 7.23
CA LEU A 22 11.98 0.02 5.83
C LEU A 22 10.48 0.11 5.55
N LYS A 23 10.09 1.16 4.85
CA LYS A 23 8.72 1.50 4.48
C LYS A 23 8.42 1.06 3.06
N PHE A 24 7.53 0.07 2.92
CA PHE A 24 7.13 -0.48 1.63
C PHE A 24 5.78 0.07 1.15
N ALA A 25 5.67 0.40 -0.13
CA ALA A 25 4.39 0.58 -0.83
C ALA A 25 4.24 -0.48 -1.92
N ILE A 26 3.11 -1.21 -1.93
CA ILE A 26 2.77 -2.13 -3.01
C ILE A 26 1.65 -1.56 -3.86
N VAL A 27 1.87 -1.42 -5.16
CA VAL A 27 0.95 -0.72 -6.06
C VAL A 27 0.45 -1.66 -7.15
N CYS A 28 -0.86 -1.68 -7.37
CA CYS A 28 -1.49 -2.34 -8.51
C CYS A 28 -2.52 -1.42 -9.17
N SER A 29 -3.37 -1.92 -10.07
CA SER A 29 -4.39 -1.09 -10.73
C SER A 29 -5.51 -0.64 -9.78
N SER A 30 -6.27 -1.57 -9.20
CA SER A 30 -7.49 -1.26 -8.42
C SER A 30 -7.37 -1.44 -6.90
N ASN A 31 -6.18 -1.73 -6.39
CA ASN A 31 -5.96 -2.06 -4.98
C ASN A 31 -6.91 -3.13 -4.41
N MET A 32 -7.12 -4.20 -5.19
CA MET A 32 -8.06 -5.27 -4.84
C MET A 32 -7.37 -6.60 -4.57
N ASN A 33 -6.58 -7.08 -5.53
CA ASN A 33 -5.99 -8.42 -5.49
C ASN A 33 -4.49 -8.36 -5.18
N ARG A 34 -3.63 -8.24 -6.21
CA ARG A 34 -2.16 -8.32 -6.13
C ARG A 34 -1.54 -7.51 -4.99
N SER A 35 -1.80 -6.19 -4.95
CA SER A 35 -1.20 -5.32 -3.92
C SER A 35 -1.71 -5.63 -2.51
N MET A 36 -2.97 -6.02 -2.36
CA MET A 36 -3.53 -6.42 -1.07
C MET A 36 -2.99 -7.78 -0.60
N GLU A 37 -2.64 -8.68 -1.52
CA GLU A 37 -2.10 -10.00 -1.18
C GLU A 37 -0.68 -9.87 -0.67
N ALA A 38 0.13 -9.10 -1.38
CA ALA A 38 1.45 -8.71 -0.92
C ALA A 38 1.38 -7.94 0.41
N HIS A 39 0.43 -7.01 0.58
CA HIS A 39 0.24 -6.30 1.85
C HIS A 39 -0.02 -7.28 3.00
N SER A 40 -1.01 -8.17 2.83
CA SER A 40 -1.36 -9.20 3.81
C SER A 40 -0.15 -10.04 4.21
N PHE A 41 0.63 -10.48 3.21
CA PHE A 41 1.81 -11.32 3.42
C PHE A 41 2.92 -10.57 4.16
N LEU A 42 3.28 -9.37 3.70
CA LEU A 42 4.36 -8.56 4.28
C LEU A 42 4.02 -8.07 5.69
N SER A 43 2.77 -7.66 5.93
CA SER A 43 2.29 -7.22 7.24
C SER A 43 2.40 -8.36 8.26
N LYS A 44 2.02 -9.59 7.90
CA LYS A 44 2.19 -10.78 8.76
C LYS A 44 3.64 -11.12 9.06
N LYS A 45 4.59 -10.66 8.24
CA LYS A 45 6.04 -10.81 8.46
C LYS A 45 6.65 -9.65 9.25
N GLY A 46 5.86 -8.68 9.68
CA GLY A 46 6.30 -7.57 10.53
C GLY A 46 6.91 -6.38 9.78
N PHE A 47 6.82 -6.36 8.45
CA PHE A 47 7.23 -5.22 7.64
C PHE A 47 6.25 -4.06 7.77
N TRP A 48 6.77 -2.83 7.70
CA TRP A 48 5.92 -1.66 7.55
C TRP A 48 5.52 -1.54 6.08
N VAL A 49 4.25 -1.79 5.79
CA VAL A 49 3.75 -1.87 4.41
C VAL A 49 2.42 -1.14 4.27
N ARG A 50 2.28 -0.40 3.16
CA ARG A 50 1.01 0.10 2.66
C ARG A 50 0.78 -0.40 1.23
N SER A 51 -0.44 -0.27 0.74
CA SER A 51 -0.79 -0.75 -0.60
C SER A 51 -1.81 0.13 -1.28
N PHE A 52 -1.68 0.29 -2.60
CA PHE A 52 -2.43 1.28 -3.37
C PHE A 52 -2.87 0.76 -4.75
N GLY A 53 -3.68 1.60 -5.39
CA GLY A 53 -4.16 1.50 -6.76
C GLY A 53 -3.72 2.73 -7.56
N ILE A 54 -3.55 2.61 -8.87
CA ILE A 54 -3.30 3.75 -9.77
C ILE A 54 -4.47 4.06 -10.69
N GLY A 55 -5.46 3.15 -10.77
CA GLY A 55 -6.61 3.33 -11.64
C GLY A 55 -7.45 4.56 -11.29
N ASN A 56 -8.25 5.01 -12.25
CA ASN A 56 -9.29 6.01 -11.99
C ASN A 56 -10.44 5.43 -11.16
N LEU A 57 -10.77 4.16 -11.41
CA LEU A 57 -11.81 3.42 -10.72
C LEU A 57 -11.28 2.06 -10.27
N VAL A 58 -11.93 1.52 -9.25
CA VAL A 58 -11.77 0.14 -8.81
C VAL A 58 -12.57 -0.75 -9.75
N LYS A 59 -11.88 -1.68 -10.43
CA LYS A 59 -12.49 -2.62 -11.39
C LYS A 59 -12.46 -4.04 -10.84
N LEU A 60 -13.62 -4.68 -10.74
CA LEU A 60 -13.77 -6.09 -10.40
C LEU A 60 -14.46 -6.83 -11.56
N PRO A 61 -14.15 -8.12 -11.78
CA PRO A 61 -14.91 -8.95 -12.71
C PRO A 61 -16.41 -8.94 -12.38
N GLY A 62 -17.26 -8.98 -13.41
CA GLY A 62 -18.70 -9.12 -13.28
C GLY A 62 -19.21 -10.37 -14.00
N ALA A 63 -20.49 -10.37 -14.38
CA ALA A 63 -21.14 -11.53 -15.00
C ALA A 63 -20.59 -11.88 -16.40
N SER A 64 -19.99 -10.91 -17.10
CA SER A 64 -19.29 -11.12 -18.38
C SER A 64 -18.08 -10.19 -18.49
N PRO A 65 -17.13 -10.47 -19.40
CA PRO A 65 -15.93 -9.62 -19.60
C PRO A 65 -16.27 -8.15 -19.88
N ASP A 66 -17.36 -7.91 -20.62
CA ASP A 66 -17.80 -6.56 -21.01
C ASP A 66 -18.61 -5.84 -19.92
N LYS A 67 -18.95 -6.51 -18.82
CA LYS A 67 -19.77 -5.97 -17.72
C LYS A 67 -19.01 -6.03 -16.39
N PRO A 68 -17.92 -5.27 -16.23
CA PRO A 68 -17.21 -5.21 -14.95
C PRO A 68 -18.02 -4.47 -13.88
N ASN A 69 -17.75 -4.77 -12.61
CA ASN A 69 -18.21 -3.93 -11.51
C ASN A 69 -17.20 -2.80 -11.29
N LEU A 70 -17.69 -1.56 -11.33
CA LEU A 70 -16.87 -0.35 -11.19
C LEU A 70 -17.27 0.41 -9.92
N TYR A 71 -16.29 0.84 -9.15
CA TYR A 71 -16.49 1.61 -7.93
C TYR A 71 -15.49 2.76 -7.84
N ASP A 72 -15.90 3.82 -7.13
CA ASP A 72 -14.99 4.90 -6.75
C ASP A 72 -14.04 4.43 -5.64
N PHE A 73 -12.84 5.00 -5.57
CA PHE A 73 -11.88 4.67 -4.49
C PHE A 73 -12.37 5.10 -3.10
N ASN A 74 -13.39 5.95 -3.01
CA ASN A 74 -14.04 6.29 -1.75
C ASN A 74 -15.00 5.20 -1.22
N THR A 75 -15.37 4.21 -2.04
CA THR A 75 -16.24 3.12 -1.60
C THR A 75 -15.47 2.12 -0.72
N THR A 76 -16.01 1.79 0.46
CA THR A 76 -15.36 0.84 1.37
C THR A 76 -15.42 -0.59 0.82
N TYR A 77 -14.48 -1.46 1.22
CA TYR A 77 -14.55 -2.88 0.85
C TYR A 77 -15.82 -3.54 1.39
N ALA A 78 -16.33 -3.08 2.54
CA ALA A 78 -17.56 -3.57 3.13
C ALA A 78 -18.80 -3.21 2.29
N ASP A 79 -18.85 -2.02 1.72
CA ASP A 79 -19.97 -1.61 0.86
C ASP A 79 -19.91 -2.29 -0.50
N ILE A 80 -18.71 -2.46 -1.08
CA ILE A 80 -18.51 -3.27 -2.29
C ILE A 80 -18.97 -4.72 -2.04
N TYR A 81 -18.63 -5.30 -0.90
CA TYR A 81 -19.07 -6.64 -0.53
C TYR A 81 -20.61 -6.75 -0.48
N LYS A 82 -21.28 -5.81 0.20
CA LYS A 82 -22.74 -5.79 0.31
C LYS A 82 -23.40 -5.67 -1.06
N ASP A 83 -22.91 -4.77 -1.91
CA ASP A 83 -23.41 -4.58 -3.27
C ASP A 83 -23.30 -5.87 -4.10
N LEU A 84 -22.14 -6.53 -4.08
CA LEU A 84 -21.96 -7.79 -4.81
C LEU A 84 -22.82 -8.93 -4.27
N VAL A 85 -23.04 -9.01 -2.95
CA VAL A 85 -23.97 -9.99 -2.36
C VAL A 85 -25.40 -9.78 -2.87
N VAL A 86 -25.85 -8.52 -2.96
CA VAL A 86 -27.19 -8.19 -3.49
C VAL A 86 -27.30 -8.49 -4.97
N LYS A 87 -26.24 -8.22 -5.75
CA LYS A 87 -26.23 -8.48 -7.20
C LYS A 87 -26.28 -9.96 -7.54
N ASP A 88 -25.35 -10.76 -7.02
CA ASP A 88 -25.30 -12.20 -7.24
C ASP A 88 -24.32 -12.88 -6.27
N ARG A 89 -24.81 -13.24 -5.09
CA ARG A 89 -23.98 -13.91 -4.07
C ARG A 89 -23.33 -15.19 -4.59
N GLN A 90 -24.02 -15.99 -5.41
CA GLN A 90 -23.52 -17.29 -5.84
C GLN A 90 -22.33 -17.11 -6.78
N LEU A 91 -22.46 -16.26 -7.79
CA LEU A 91 -21.39 -15.94 -8.73
C LEU A 91 -20.14 -15.40 -8.01
N TYR A 92 -20.30 -14.39 -7.15
CA TYR A 92 -19.16 -13.75 -6.49
C TYR A 92 -18.54 -14.58 -5.37
N THR A 93 -19.26 -15.60 -4.88
CA THR A 93 -18.67 -16.63 -4.02
C THR A 93 -17.83 -17.60 -4.85
N GLN A 94 -18.38 -18.11 -5.97
CA GLN A 94 -17.71 -19.10 -6.82
C GLN A 94 -16.42 -18.58 -7.46
N ASN A 95 -16.40 -17.32 -7.90
CA ASN A 95 -15.20 -16.69 -8.45
C ASN A 95 -14.22 -16.15 -7.38
N GLY A 96 -14.55 -16.30 -6.09
CA GLY A 96 -13.70 -15.94 -4.97
C GLY A 96 -13.63 -14.44 -4.63
N ILE A 97 -14.39 -13.57 -5.32
CA ILE A 97 -14.35 -12.12 -5.07
C ILE A 97 -14.84 -11.77 -3.66
N LEU A 98 -15.91 -12.40 -3.17
CA LEU A 98 -16.39 -12.16 -1.81
C LEU A 98 -15.33 -12.55 -0.76
N ASN A 99 -14.62 -13.66 -0.96
CA ASN A 99 -13.53 -14.09 -0.08
C ASN A 99 -12.34 -13.11 -0.12
N MET A 100 -12.02 -12.60 -1.31
CA MET A 100 -10.99 -11.58 -1.50
C MET A 100 -11.34 -10.29 -0.76
N LEU A 101 -12.58 -9.81 -0.87
CA LEU A 101 -13.06 -8.59 -0.19
C LEU A 101 -13.07 -8.77 1.32
N ASP A 102 -13.42 -9.96 1.80
CA ASP A 102 -13.38 -10.31 3.22
C ASP A 102 -11.98 -10.22 3.81
N ARG A 103 -10.98 -10.62 3.03
CA ARG A 103 -9.57 -10.42 3.38
C ARG A 103 -9.21 -8.93 3.35
N ASN A 104 -9.63 -8.18 2.35
CA ASN A 104 -9.29 -6.76 2.22
C ASN A 104 -9.81 -5.91 3.39
N ARG A 105 -11.07 -6.12 3.80
CA ARG A 105 -11.68 -5.40 4.93
C ARG A 105 -11.02 -5.68 6.29
N ARG A 106 -10.29 -6.80 6.42
CA ARG A 106 -9.47 -7.11 7.61
C ARG A 106 -8.13 -6.37 7.63
N ILE A 107 -7.68 -5.89 6.47
CA ILE A 107 -6.39 -5.19 6.31
C ILE A 107 -6.60 -3.68 6.44
N LYS A 108 -7.57 -3.12 5.71
CA LYS A 108 -7.92 -1.69 5.77
C LYS A 108 -9.35 -1.43 5.28
N ASN A 109 -9.86 -0.22 5.53
CA ASN A 109 -11.28 0.11 5.30
C ASN A 109 -11.68 0.19 3.80
N LYS A 110 -10.85 0.82 2.98
CA LYS A 110 -11.14 1.10 1.56
C LYS A 110 -9.88 1.00 0.70
N PRO A 111 -10.00 0.78 -0.62
CA PRO A 111 -8.88 0.93 -1.54
C PRO A 111 -8.38 2.38 -1.53
N GLU A 112 -7.10 2.59 -1.80
CA GLU A 112 -6.47 3.92 -1.77
C GLU A 112 -5.72 4.17 -3.07
N ARG A 113 -5.83 5.40 -3.60
CA ARG A 113 -5.10 5.81 -4.81
C ARG A 113 -3.69 6.24 -4.43
N PHE A 114 -2.71 5.77 -5.18
CA PHE A 114 -1.30 6.10 -4.92
C PHE A 114 -1.04 7.59 -5.13
N GLN A 115 -1.68 8.18 -6.14
CA GLN A 115 -1.52 9.60 -6.49
C GLN A 115 -2.04 10.56 -5.42
N GLU A 116 -2.91 10.09 -4.52
CA GLU A 116 -3.47 10.89 -3.42
C GLU A 116 -2.66 10.72 -2.12
N CYS A 117 -1.74 9.76 -2.08
CA CYS A 117 -0.89 9.50 -0.93
C CYS A 117 0.24 10.53 -0.86
N ARG A 118 0.43 11.13 0.32
CA ARG A 118 1.53 12.08 0.61
C ARG A 118 2.67 11.48 1.43
N GLU A 119 2.55 10.21 1.80
CA GLU A 119 3.59 9.51 2.56
C GLU A 119 4.77 9.12 1.65
N ALA A 120 5.97 9.20 2.21
CA ALA A 120 7.19 8.73 1.58
C ALA A 120 7.45 7.25 1.91
N PHE A 121 7.99 6.52 0.93
CA PHE A 121 8.32 5.11 1.02
C PHE A 121 9.77 4.89 0.58
N ASP A 122 10.46 3.95 1.23
CA ASP A 122 11.82 3.57 0.86
C ASP A 122 11.81 2.67 -0.38
N VAL A 123 10.77 1.82 -0.52
CA VAL A 123 10.63 0.87 -1.63
C VAL A 123 9.19 0.88 -2.14
N VAL A 124 9.01 1.15 -3.43
CA VAL A 124 7.73 1.04 -4.13
C VAL A 124 7.77 -0.14 -5.09
N ILE A 125 6.89 -1.13 -4.88
CA ILE A 125 6.79 -2.33 -5.70
C ILE A 125 5.54 -2.25 -6.58
N CYS A 126 5.74 -2.23 -7.88
CA CYS A 126 4.66 -2.18 -8.87
C CYS A 126 4.33 -3.59 -9.37
N CYS A 127 3.03 -3.94 -9.42
CA CYS A 127 2.59 -5.29 -9.74
C CYS A 127 2.54 -5.62 -11.25
N GLU A 128 2.81 -4.65 -12.12
CA GLU A 128 2.94 -4.77 -13.59
C GLU A 128 3.58 -3.52 -14.18
N GLU A 129 4.08 -3.63 -15.41
CA GLU A 129 4.77 -2.55 -16.15
C GLU A 129 3.91 -1.29 -16.28
N ARG A 130 2.66 -1.41 -16.74
CA ARG A 130 1.76 -0.24 -16.84
C ARG A 130 1.54 0.50 -15.51
N VAL A 131 1.54 -0.21 -14.38
CA VAL A 131 1.42 0.40 -13.06
C VAL A 131 2.71 1.14 -12.72
N PHE A 132 3.85 0.54 -13.04
CA PHE A 132 5.16 1.18 -12.87
C PHE A 132 5.24 2.48 -13.68
N ASP A 133 4.86 2.47 -14.96
CA ASP A 133 4.92 3.66 -15.81
C ASP A 133 4.13 4.84 -15.20
N GLN A 134 2.90 4.59 -14.73
CA GLN A 134 2.08 5.63 -14.11
C GLN A 134 2.61 6.13 -12.76
N VAL A 135 3.19 5.22 -11.96
CA VAL A 135 3.85 5.60 -10.71
C VAL A 135 5.06 6.48 -11.01
N PHE A 136 5.88 6.07 -11.99
CA PHE A 136 7.11 6.75 -12.38
C PHE A 136 6.83 8.14 -12.96
N GLU A 137 5.87 8.26 -13.88
CA GLU A 137 5.39 9.55 -14.38
C GLU A 137 4.90 10.43 -13.23
N GLY A 138 4.06 9.90 -12.35
CA GLY A 138 3.56 10.63 -11.19
C GLY A 138 4.66 11.16 -10.29
N ILE A 139 5.75 10.40 -10.08
CA ILE A 139 6.90 10.81 -9.27
C ILE A 139 7.72 11.90 -9.95
N ILE A 140 8.01 11.78 -11.26
CA ILE A 140 8.79 12.78 -12.00
C ILE A 140 8.12 14.15 -11.98
N PHE A 141 6.79 14.18 -12.10
CA PHE A 141 6.04 15.43 -12.12
C PHE A 141 5.76 16.02 -10.73
N LEU A 142 6.23 15.40 -9.64
CA LEU A 142 6.15 16.02 -8.32
C LEU A 142 7.14 17.19 -8.24
N PRO A 143 6.71 18.38 -7.75
CA PRO A 143 7.56 19.57 -7.64
C PRO A 143 8.86 19.32 -6.88
N THR A 144 8.80 18.43 -5.89
CA THR A 144 9.92 18.03 -5.03
C THR A 144 11.05 17.36 -5.79
N PHE A 145 10.75 16.62 -6.86
CA PHE A 145 11.78 15.96 -7.69
C PHE A 145 12.35 16.89 -8.76
N LEU A 146 11.55 17.84 -9.26
CA LEU A 146 11.96 18.84 -10.25
C LEU A 146 12.77 20.01 -9.64
N GLY A 147 13.08 19.97 -8.35
CA GLY A 147 13.81 21.07 -7.69
C GLY A 147 13.03 22.39 -7.68
N ILE A 148 11.73 22.36 -7.94
CA ILE A 148 10.87 23.54 -7.88
C ILE A 148 10.49 23.72 -6.42
N HIS A 149 11.33 24.45 -5.67
CA HIS A 149 10.93 25.00 -4.38
C HIS A 149 9.72 25.91 -4.62
N THR A 150 8.53 25.45 -4.25
CA THR A 150 7.40 26.36 -4.04
C THR A 150 7.77 27.23 -2.85
N ALA A 151 8.07 28.50 -3.14
CA ALA A 151 8.23 29.57 -2.15
C ALA A 151 6.92 29.82 -1.38
#